data_AF-A0A453JYV1-F1
#
_entry.id   AF-A0A453JYV1-F1
#
_cell.length_a   1.000
_cell.length_b   1.000
_cell.length_c   1.000
_cell.angle_alpha   90.00
_cell.angle_beta   90.00
_cell.angle_gamma   90.00
#
_symmetry.space_group_name_H-M   'P 1'
#
loop_
_entity.id
_entity.type
_entity.pdbx_description
1 polymer ?
#
loop_
_entity_poly.entity_id
_entity_poly.type
_entity_poly.pdbx_seq_one_letter_code
_entity_poly.pdbx_strand_id
1 'polypeptide(L)'
;GTGSDTEAPAGQNDVVVLDARNLYETRIGKFHVPNVETLHPEIRQYSDLPLWIDEHTEKLRGKSIMMYCTGGIRCEMASAYIRSKGEGFENVFQLYGGIQRYLEQYPDGGYFDGKNFVFDHRISVGSNKDNILGTCLVCGSTYDDYSSRCRCSNCRMLVLVCSTCQDSTKEYVCELCLKNGKQCCEISVKQDCQAEPELSEPSDIGKLSISNKISTSKAPGSNGKVVSS
;
A
#
# COMPACT_ATOMS: atom_id res chain seq x y z
N GLY A 1 5.73 40.92 -47.81
CA GLY A 1 5.01 39.65 -47.99
C GLY A 1 5.63 38.64 -47.07
N THR A 2 4.79 38.00 -46.25
CA THR A 2 4.94 36.65 -45.64
C THR A 2 6.23 36.41 -44.84
N GLY A 3 6.23 36.40 -43.50
CA GLY A 3 5.40 35.55 -42.65
C GLY A 3 6.02 34.16 -42.59
N SER A 4 6.86 33.90 -41.58
CA SER A 4 7.22 32.54 -41.17
C SER A 4 6.93 32.41 -39.68
N ASP A 5 5.63 32.39 -39.40
CA ASP A 5 5.09 31.89 -38.14
C ASP A 5 5.58 30.45 -37.97
N THR A 6 6.50 30.24 -37.03
CA THR A 6 6.73 28.89 -36.51
C THR A 6 5.73 28.73 -35.37
N GLU A 7 4.48 28.41 -35.72
CA GLU A 7 3.51 27.91 -34.75
C GLU A 7 4.09 26.63 -34.14
N ALA A 8 4.48 26.71 -32.87
CA ALA A 8 4.68 25.52 -32.04
C ALA A 8 3.33 24.78 -31.96
N PRO A 9 3.29 23.46 -32.15
CA PRO A 9 2.03 22.74 -32.17
C PRO A 9 1.35 22.86 -30.81
N ALA A 10 0.11 23.34 -30.80
CA ALA A 10 -0.75 23.31 -29.63
C ALA A 10 -0.96 21.84 -29.18
N GLY A 11 -0.67 21.55 -27.91
CA GLY A 11 -1.36 20.47 -27.19
C GLY A 11 -0.61 19.18 -26.83
N GLN A 12 0.69 19.19 -26.53
CA GLN A 12 1.29 18.08 -25.78
C GLN A 12 1.45 18.46 -24.32
N ASN A 13 0.42 18.21 -23.51
CA ASN A 13 0.60 18.19 -22.07
C ASN A 13 1.57 17.05 -21.75
N ASP A 14 2.67 17.35 -21.05
CA ASP A 14 3.60 16.34 -20.56
C ASP A 14 2.83 15.21 -19.89
N VAL A 15 3.20 13.96 -20.20
CA VAL A 15 2.58 12.79 -19.57
C VAL A 15 3.39 12.43 -18.33
N VAL A 16 2.69 12.13 -17.24
CA VAL A 16 3.27 11.53 -16.04
C VAL A 16 2.55 10.25 -15.71
N VAL A 17 3.30 9.24 -15.28
CA VAL A 17 2.73 7.99 -14.77
C VAL A 17 2.76 8.02 -13.26
N LEU A 18 1.64 7.80 -12.59
CA LEU A 18 1.54 7.80 -11.13
C LEU A 18 1.20 6.40 -10.58
N ASP A 19 2.11 5.85 -9.77
CA ASP A 19 1.87 4.60 -9.04
C ASP A 19 1.01 4.88 -7.80
N ALA A 20 -0.26 4.47 -7.82
CA ALA A 20 -1.18 4.67 -6.70
C ALA A 20 -1.08 3.54 -5.63
N ARG A 21 0.00 2.77 -5.65
CA ARG A 21 0.21 1.63 -4.73
C ARG A 21 1.07 1.98 -3.54
N ASN A 22 1.08 1.07 -2.56
CA ASN A 22 1.97 1.18 -1.41
C ASN A 22 3.41 0.82 -1.81
N LEU A 23 4.39 1.36 -1.10
CA LEU A 23 5.81 1.19 -1.40
C LEU A 23 6.23 -0.29 -1.54
N TYR A 24 5.72 -1.18 -0.69
CA TYR A 24 6.08 -2.59 -0.76
C TYR A 24 5.64 -3.26 -2.08
N GLU A 25 4.59 -2.75 -2.73
CA GLU A 25 4.12 -3.23 -4.03
C GLU A 25 5.01 -2.70 -5.15
N THR A 26 5.35 -1.41 -5.12
CA THR A 26 6.26 -0.76 -6.07
C THR A 26 7.67 -1.36 -6.02
N ARG A 27 8.12 -1.82 -4.84
CA ARG A 27 9.46 -2.39 -4.63
C ARG A 27 9.72 -3.64 -5.46
N ILE A 28 8.70 -4.44 -5.74
CA ILE A 28 8.86 -5.72 -6.46
C ILE A 28 8.44 -5.64 -7.93
N GLY A 29 7.73 -4.60 -8.33
CA GLY A 29 7.38 -4.40 -9.72
C GLY A 29 6.75 -3.03 -9.95
N LYS A 30 7.02 -2.42 -11.10
CA LYS A 30 6.56 -1.07 -11.45
C LYS A 30 6.60 -0.87 -12.96
N PHE A 31 5.91 0.16 -13.44
CA PHE A 31 6.03 0.56 -14.83
C PHE A 31 7.34 1.33 -15.07
N HIS A 32 7.97 1.03 -16.19
CA HIS A 32 9.07 1.78 -16.77
C HIS A 32 8.71 2.12 -18.22
N VAL A 33 8.28 3.36 -18.44
CA VAL A 33 7.93 3.85 -19.77
C VAL A 33 9.05 4.78 -20.26
N PRO A 34 9.71 4.46 -21.39
CA PRO A 34 10.79 5.30 -21.91
C PRO A 34 10.35 6.74 -22.14
N ASN A 35 11.15 7.70 -21.68
CA ASN A 35 10.92 9.14 -21.82
C ASN A 35 9.66 9.69 -21.14
N VAL A 36 9.06 8.94 -20.21
CA VAL A 36 7.92 9.40 -19.41
C VAL A 36 8.27 9.35 -17.93
N GLU A 37 8.07 10.45 -17.23
CA GLU A 37 8.32 10.50 -15.79
C GLU A 37 7.34 9.57 -15.05
N THR A 38 7.88 8.70 -14.21
CA THR A 38 7.08 7.84 -13.32
C THR A 38 7.24 8.30 -11.88
N LEU A 39 6.13 8.73 -11.30
CA LEU A 39 6.01 9.20 -9.93
C LEU A 39 5.68 8.03 -9.02
N HIS A 40 6.55 7.81 -8.03
CA HIS A 40 6.38 6.82 -6.98
C HIS A 40 6.19 7.55 -5.64
N PRO A 41 4.96 7.63 -5.11
CA PRO A 41 4.68 8.36 -3.88
C PRO A 41 5.37 7.82 -2.62
N GLU A 42 5.94 6.61 -2.67
CA GLU A 42 6.54 5.92 -1.53
C GLU A 42 5.59 5.81 -0.30
N ILE A 43 4.27 5.76 -0.52
CA ILE A 43 3.28 5.72 0.56
C ILE A 43 3.25 4.38 1.29
N ARG A 44 2.96 4.39 2.59
CA ARG A 44 2.83 3.15 3.40
C ARG A 44 1.46 2.50 3.20
N GLN A 45 0.46 3.34 3.06
CA GLN A 45 -0.95 3.00 2.92
C GLN A 45 -1.62 4.00 1.98
N TYR A 46 -2.72 3.57 1.36
CA TYR A 46 -3.42 4.37 0.36
C TYR A 46 -3.94 5.71 0.90
N SER A 47 -4.32 5.78 2.18
CA SER A 47 -4.79 7.02 2.81
C SER A 47 -3.73 8.13 2.85
N ASP A 48 -2.46 7.81 2.64
CA ASP A 48 -1.37 8.79 2.58
C ASP A 48 -1.26 9.43 1.16
N LEU A 49 -1.88 8.83 0.13
CA LEU A 49 -1.80 9.31 -1.25
C LEU A 49 -2.37 10.72 -1.45
N PRO A 50 -3.54 11.09 -0.89
CA PRO A 50 -4.06 12.45 -1.01
C PRO A 50 -3.09 13.52 -0.51
N LEU A 51 -2.47 13.28 0.65
CA LEU A 51 -1.46 14.17 1.22
C LEU A 51 -0.25 14.30 0.29
N TRP A 52 0.25 13.19 -0.25
CA TRP A 52 1.35 13.24 -1.21
C TRP A 52 0.98 14.06 -2.46
N ILE A 53 -0.25 13.94 -2.97
CA ILE A 53 -0.75 14.73 -4.11
C ILE A 53 -0.85 16.22 -3.75
N ASP A 54 -1.28 16.57 -2.52
CA ASP A 54 -1.27 17.97 -2.03
C ASP A 54 0.15 18.55 -2.09
N GLU A 55 1.12 17.82 -1.53
CA GLU A 55 2.52 18.24 -1.41
C GLU A 55 3.28 18.30 -2.76
N HIS A 56 2.76 17.66 -3.81
CA HIS A 56 3.41 17.54 -5.13
C HIS A 56 2.52 18.01 -6.29
N THR A 57 1.65 18.97 -6.02
CA THR A 57 0.71 19.55 -6.98
C THR A 57 1.41 20.02 -8.26
N GLU A 58 2.61 20.59 -8.14
CA GLU A 58 3.45 21.08 -9.25
C GLU A 58 3.91 19.98 -10.21
N LYS A 59 3.99 18.73 -9.75
CA LYS A 59 4.34 17.57 -10.60
C LYS A 59 3.17 17.07 -11.44
N LEU A 60 1.95 17.54 -11.14
CA LEU A 60 0.71 17.01 -11.69
C LEU A 60 -0.09 18.06 -12.47
N ARG A 61 -0.09 19.31 -11.99
CA ARG A 61 -0.87 20.40 -12.59
C ARG A 61 -0.41 20.67 -14.03
N GLY A 62 -1.38 20.78 -14.94
CA GLY A 62 -1.16 21.03 -16.37
C GLY A 62 -0.67 19.82 -17.16
N LYS A 63 -0.48 18.66 -16.52
CA LYS A 63 0.02 17.43 -17.15
C LYS A 63 -1.11 16.43 -17.41
N SER A 64 -0.84 15.48 -18.30
CA SER A 64 -1.69 14.29 -18.48
C SER A 64 -1.26 13.20 -17.50
N ILE A 65 -2.10 12.91 -16.52
CA ILE A 65 -1.77 12.00 -15.42
C ILE A 65 -2.32 10.61 -15.74
N MET A 66 -1.46 9.65 -16.04
CA MET A 66 -1.82 8.23 -16.21
C MET A 66 -1.54 7.48 -14.91
N MET A 67 -2.57 6.96 -14.26
CA MET A 67 -2.40 6.25 -12.99
C MET A 67 -2.54 4.74 -13.15
N TYR A 68 -1.90 4.00 -12.25
CA TYR A 68 -2.12 2.57 -12.15
C TYR A 68 -2.10 2.07 -10.70
N CYS A 69 -2.76 0.94 -10.48
CA CYS A 69 -2.62 0.11 -9.29
C CYS A 69 -2.89 -1.35 -9.69
N THR A 70 -2.90 -2.28 -8.74
CA THR A 70 -3.07 -3.72 -9.01
C THR A 70 -4.32 -4.04 -9.86
N GLY A 71 -5.48 -3.49 -9.48
CA GLY A 71 -6.78 -3.83 -10.11
C GLY A 71 -7.67 -2.62 -10.45
N GLY A 72 -7.15 -1.39 -10.40
CA GLY A 72 -7.87 -0.16 -10.79
C GLY A 72 -8.61 0.59 -9.69
N ILE A 73 -9.11 -0.08 -8.64
CA ILE A 73 -9.99 0.57 -7.64
C ILE A 73 -9.38 1.80 -6.93
N ARG A 74 -8.09 1.77 -6.61
CA ARG A 74 -7.39 2.94 -6.01
C ARG A 74 -7.29 4.11 -6.99
N CYS A 75 -7.17 3.82 -8.28
CA CYS A 75 -7.13 4.84 -9.32
C CYS A 75 -8.48 5.52 -9.51
N GLU A 76 -9.59 4.80 -9.39
CA GLU A 76 -10.93 5.40 -9.45
C GLU A 76 -11.06 6.50 -8.39
N MET A 77 -10.74 6.15 -7.15
CA MET A 77 -10.81 7.05 -6.00
C MET A 77 -9.80 8.22 -6.12
N ALA A 78 -8.54 7.93 -6.46
CA ALA A 78 -7.52 8.95 -6.62
C ALA A 78 -7.84 9.92 -7.77
N SER A 79 -8.47 9.44 -8.84
CA SER A 79 -8.78 10.26 -10.01
C SER A 79 -9.86 11.29 -9.71
N ALA A 80 -10.87 10.90 -8.92
CA ALA A 80 -11.88 11.83 -8.41
C ALA A 80 -11.24 12.89 -7.50
N TYR A 81 -10.34 12.48 -6.61
CA TYR A 81 -9.63 13.41 -5.73
C TYR A 81 -8.74 14.41 -6.50
N ILE A 82 -7.96 13.96 -7.48
CA ILE A 82 -7.12 14.84 -8.31
C ILE A 82 -7.99 15.84 -9.08
N ARG A 83 -9.05 15.38 -9.75
CA ARG A 83 -9.97 16.27 -10.48
C ARG A 83 -10.65 17.29 -9.57
N SER A 84 -10.91 16.95 -8.30
CA SER A 84 -11.53 17.89 -7.35
C SER A 84 -10.65 19.11 -7.03
N LYS A 85 -9.36 19.09 -7.40
CA LYS A 85 -8.45 20.23 -7.23
C LYS A 85 -8.66 21.37 -8.23
N GLY A 86 -9.50 21.17 -9.24
CA GLY A 86 -9.91 22.23 -10.17
C GLY A 86 -8.92 22.44 -11.31
N GLU A 87 -8.72 23.72 -11.68
CA GLU A 87 -8.01 24.11 -12.90
C GLU A 87 -6.59 23.53 -13.00
N GLY A 88 -6.31 22.88 -14.12
CA GLY A 88 -5.04 22.20 -14.42
C GLY A 88 -4.99 20.74 -13.98
N PHE A 89 -6.10 20.14 -13.52
CA PHE A 89 -6.20 18.74 -13.12
C PHE A 89 -7.28 17.95 -13.87
N GLU A 90 -7.62 18.38 -15.07
CA GLU A 90 -8.70 17.80 -15.88
C GLU A 90 -8.29 16.47 -16.52
N ASN A 91 -7.01 16.36 -16.90
CA ASN A 91 -6.48 15.25 -17.71
C ASN A 91 -5.98 14.09 -16.83
N VAL A 92 -6.90 13.39 -16.18
CA VAL A 92 -6.60 12.23 -15.32
C VAL A 92 -7.13 10.95 -15.94
N PHE A 93 -6.21 10.04 -16.25
CA PHE A 93 -6.46 8.73 -16.85
C PHE A 93 -6.01 7.62 -15.90
N GLN A 94 -6.51 6.42 -16.13
CA GLN A 94 -6.12 5.25 -15.37
C GLN A 94 -5.98 4.02 -16.26
N LEU A 95 -5.09 3.12 -15.86
CA LEU A 95 -4.95 1.81 -16.47
C LEU A 95 -6.20 0.96 -16.18
N TYR A 96 -7.02 0.76 -17.19
CA TYR A 96 -8.27 0.00 -17.05
C TYR A 96 -7.99 -1.46 -16.65
N GLY A 97 -8.60 -1.91 -15.55
CA GLY A 97 -8.36 -3.22 -14.95
C GLY A 97 -7.01 -3.35 -14.22
N GLY A 98 -6.22 -2.27 -14.12
CA GLY A 98 -4.94 -2.24 -13.43
C GLY A 98 -3.85 -3.13 -14.03
N ILE A 99 -2.80 -3.33 -13.25
CA ILE A 99 -1.65 -4.16 -13.63
C ILE A 99 -2.07 -5.59 -13.96
N GLN A 100 -3.07 -6.13 -13.24
CA GLN A 100 -3.54 -7.50 -13.46
C GLN A 100 -3.98 -7.72 -14.90
N ARG A 101 -4.92 -6.89 -15.40
CA ARG A 101 -5.38 -6.98 -16.78
C ARG A 101 -4.27 -6.65 -17.79
N TYR A 102 -3.37 -5.74 -17.44
CA TYR A 102 -2.23 -5.42 -18.29
C TYR A 102 -1.32 -6.63 -18.51
N LEU A 103 -0.98 -7.38 -17.46
CA LEU A 103 -0.13 -8.58 -17.57
C LEU A 103 -0.84 -9.76 -18.25
N GLU A 104 -2.17 -9.82 -18.21
CA GLU A 104 -2.95 -10.77 -19.03
C GLU A 104 -2.80 -10.47 -20.54
N GLN A 105 -2.76 -9.18 -20.91
CA GLN A 105 -2.59 -8.73 -22.29
C GLN A 105 -1.13 -8.78 -22.77
N TYR A 106 -0.18 -8.51 -21.87
CA TYR A 106 1.26 -8.46 -22.13
C TYR A 106 1.98 -9.44 -21.19
N PRO A 107 1.94 -10.76 -21.49
CA PRO A 107 2.53 -11.78 -20.62
C PRO A 107 4.06 -11.71 -20.55
N ASP A 108 4.70 -11.08 -21.54
CA ASP A 108 6.11 -10.73 -21.54
C ASP A 108 6.42 -9.49 -20.68
N GLY A 109 5.42 -8.91 -20.02
CA GLY A 109 5.56 -7.78 -19.10
C GLY A 109 5.47 -6.42 -19.76
N GLY A 110 5.67 -6.29 -21.08
CA GLY A 110 5.63 -4.99 -21.78
C GLY A 110 6.45 -3.90 -21.07
N TYR A 111 5.80 -2.82 -20.64
CA TYR A 111 6.40 -1.73 -19.85
C TYR A 111 6.41 -1.98 -18.34
N PHE A 112 5.80 -3.06 -17.86
CA PHE A 112 5.86 -3.46 -16.46
C PHE A 112 7.08 -4.36 -16.24
N ASP A 113 7.85 -4.02 -15.21
CA ASP A 113 9.04 -4.76 -14.80
C ASP A 113 8.82 -5.41 -13.44
N GLY A 114 9.37 -6.60 -13.24
CA GLY A 114 9.23 -7.36 -12.00
C GLY A 114 7.87 -8.03 -11.81
N LYS A 115 7.40 -8.05 -10.56
CA LYS A 115 6.19 -8.76 -10.12
C LYS A 115 5.11 -7.82 -9.61
N ASN A 116 3.86 -8.13 -9.94
CA ASN A 116 2.69 -7.47 -9.42
C ASN A 116 2.29 -8.07 -8.07
N PHE A 117 2.35 -7.28 -6.99
CA PHE A 117 1.85 -7.72 -5.69
C PHE A 117 0.34 -7.95 -5.71
N VAL A 118 -0.12 -9.09 -5.18
CA VAL A 118 -1.54 -9.44 -5.08
C VAL A 118 -1.90 -9.83 -3.64
N PHE A 119 -3.14 -9.55 -3.25
CA PHE A 119 -3.61 -9.68 -1.87
C PHE A 119 -4.20 -11.07 -1.53
N ASP A 120 -3.87 -12.09 -2.32
CA ASP A 120 -4.30 -13.48 -2.11
C ASP A 120 -3.10 -14.39 -1.77
N HIS A 121 -3.34 -15.71 -1.75
CA HIS A 121 -2.34 -16.72 -1.41
C HIS A 121 -1.10 -16.72 -2.32
N ARG A 122 -1.19 -16.15 -3.53
CA ARG A 122 -0.09 -16.09 -4.50
C ARG A 122 0.95 -15.05 -4.12
N ILE A 123 0.56 -14.01 -3.36
CA ILE A 123 1.39 -12.89 -2.88
C ILE A 123 1.90 -11.97 -4.00
N SER A 124 2.38 -12.52 -5.11
CA SER A 124 2.73 -11.76 -6.31
C SER A 124 2.55 -12.61 -7.57
N VAL A 125 2.34 -11.93 -8.70
CA VAL A 125 2.26 -12.53 -10.04
C VAL A 125 3.26 -11.79 -10.93
N GLY A 126 4.22 -12.51 -11.49
CA GLY A 126 5.24 -11.96 -12.39
C GLY A 126 4.83 -11.99 -13.85
N SER A 127 5.51 -11.18 -14.66
CA SER A 127 5.59 -11.43 -16.10
C SER A 127 6.60 -12.54 -16.39
N ASN A 128 6.71 -12.97 -17.65
CA ASN A 128 7.75 -13.91 -18.11
C ASN A 128 9.17 -13.30 -18.13
N LYS A 129 9.35 -12.05 -17.68
CA LYS A 129 10.68 -11.45 -17.49
C LYS A 129 11.29 -11.92 -16.18
N ASP A 130 12.51 -12.45 -16.26
CA ASP A 130 13.30 -12.84 -15.08
C ASP A 130 13.99 -11.65 -14.39
N ASN A 131 13.40 -10.44 -14.42
CA ASN A 131 13.98 -9.26 -13.81
C ASN A 131 13.50 -9.03 -12.37
N ILE A 132 14.35 -9.38 -11.40
CA ILE A 132 14.09 -9.12 -9.98
C ILE A 132 14.44 -7.66 -9.65
N LEU A 133 13.42 -6.84 -9.39
CA LEU A 133 13.61 -5.44 -8.98
C LEU A 133 13.88 -5.26 -7.49
N GLY A 134 13.31 -6.15 -6.68
CA GLY A 134 13.40 -6.06 -5.23
C GLY A 134 14.79 -6.44 -4.72
N THR A 135 15.14 -5.92 -3.55
CA THR A 135 16.37 -6.27 -2.84
C THR A 135 16.08 -6.59 -1.38
N CYS A 136 16.85 -7.51 -0.81
CA CYS A 136 16.83 -7.80 0.61
C CYS A 136 17.20 -6.54 1.40
N LEU A 137 16.37 -6.19 2.38
CA LEU A 137 16.56 -5.03 3.27
C LEU A 137 17.88 -5.11 4.06
N VAL A 138 18.36 -6.33 4.36
CA VAL A 138 19.52 -6.54 5.24
C VAL A 138 20.82 -6.61 4.46
N CYS A 139 20.92 -7.48 3.45
CA CYS A 139 22.17 -7.72 2.72
C CYS A 139 22.21 -7.10 1.32
N GLY A 140 21.10 -6.53 0.83
CA GLY A 140 21.03 -5.90 -0.50
C GLY A 140 20.97 -6.87 -1.69
N SER A 141 21.03 -8.19 -1.48
CA SER A 141 20.90 -9.17 -2.57
C SER A 141 19.54 -9.05 -3.27
N THR A 142 19.47 -9.34 -4.57
CA THR A 142 18.20 -9.38 -5.31
C THR A 142 17.22 -10.35 -4.65
N TYR A 143 16.01 -9.88 -4.35
CA TYR A 143 14.97 -10.66 -3.69
C TYR A 143 13.61 -9.97 -3.83
N ASP A 144 12.56 -10.69 -4.17
CA ASP A 144 11.22 -10.13 -4.42
C ASP A 144 10.07 -10.95 -3.82
N ASP A 145 10.38 -11.91 -2.96
CA ASP A 145 9.40 -12.80 -2.34
C ASP A 145 8.97 -12.31 -0.93
N TYR A 146 7.67 -12.05 -0.77
CA TYR A 146 7.06 -11.68 0.52
C TYR A 146 6.42 -12.86 1.27
N SER A 147 6.67 -14.11 0.87
CA SER A 147 6.10 -15.32 1.50
C SER A 147 6.37 -15.43 2.99
N SER A 148 7.55 -14.98 3.45
CA SER A 148 7.90 -14.91 4.87
C SER A 148 7.10 -13.87 5.66
N ARG A 149 6.42 -12.95 4.97
CA ARG A 149 5.63 -11.85 5.54
C ARG A 149 6.41 -11.04 6.58
N CYS A 150 7.73 -10.88 6.37
CA CYS A 150 8.58 -10.01 7.19
C CYS A 150 8.02 -8.59 7.20
N ARG A 151 8.03 -7.96 8.38
CA ARG A 151 7.44 -6.65 8.60
C ARG A 151 8.38 -5.77 9.39
N CYS A 152 8.34 -4.48 9.07
CA CYS A 152 9.03 -3.48 9.88
C CYS A 152 8.52 -3.50 11.33
N SER A 153 9.43 -3.41 12.29
CA SER A 153 9.14 -3.36 13.72
C SER A 153 8.35 -2.11 14.11
N ASN A 154 8.60 -0.97 13.46
CA ASN A 154 7.98 0.31 13.84
C ASN A 154 6.65 0.61 13.14
N CYS A 155 6.49 0.24 11.86
CA CYS A 155 5.31 0.60 11.07
C CYS A 155 4.52 -0.60 10.52
N ARG A 156 5.00 -1.83 10.75
CA ARG A 156 4.38 -3.08 10.29
C ARG A 156 4.24 -3.26 8.77
N MET A 157 4.73 -2.32 7.97
CA MET A 157 4.81 -2.43 6.51
C MET A 157 5.66 -3.65 6.11
N LEU A 158 5.26 -4.34 5.04
CA LEU A 158 6.00 -5.48 4.49
C LEU A 158 7.40 -5.04 4.02
N VAL A 159 8.39 -5.88 4.34
CA VAL A 159 9.79 -5.70 3.95
C VAL A 159 10.33 -6.97 3.32
N LEU A 160 11.24 -6.82 2.35
CA LEU A 160 11.89 -7.94 1.69
C LEU A 160 13.09 -8.38 2.51
N VAL A 161 13.11 -9.64 2.92
CA VAL A 161 14.24 -10.23 3.65
C VAL A 161 14.48 -11.60 3.05
N CYS A 162 15.66 -11.83 2.48
CA CYS A 162 16.00 -13.12 1.88
C CYS A 162 16.05 -14.23 2.94
N SER A 163 15.88 -15.48 2.50
CA SER A 163 15.86 -16.65 3.39
C SER A 163 17.05 -16.68 4.35
N THR A 164 18.27 -16.41 3.87
CA THR A 164 19.48 -16.37 4.71
C THR A 164 19.42 -15.30 5.81
N CYS A 165 18.87 -14.12 5.52
CA CYS A 165 18.79 -13.04 6.50
C CYS A 165 17.65 -13.23 7.50
N GLN A 166 16.60 -13.98 7.14
CA GLN A 166 15.50 -14.30 8.05
C GLN A 166 15.97 -15.07 9.29
N ASP A 167 17.00 -15.91 9.15
CA ASP A 167 17.56 -16.69 10.24
C ASP A 167 18.45 -15.87 11.20
N SER A 168 19.01 -14.76 10.70
CA SER A 168 19.99 -13.94 11.44
C SER A 168 19.38 -12.89 12.38
N THR A 169 18.25 -12.29 12.01
CA THR A 169 17.59 -11.24 12.79
C THR A 169 16.09 -11.24 12.51
N LYS A 170 15.29 -10.88 13.52
CA LYS A 170 13.83 -10.77 13.43
C LYS A 170 13.31 -9.35 13.55
N GLU A 171 14.19 -8.39 13.84
CA GLU A 171 13.83 -6.98 13.91
C GLU A 171 14.29 -6.26 12.66
N TYR A 172 13.35 -5.63 11.98
CA TYR A 172 13.60 -4.96 10.70
C TYR A 172 13.09 -3.52 10.76
N VAL A 173 13.88 -2.59 10.22
CA VAL A 173 13.45 -1.20 10.06
C VAL A 173 13.36 -0.92 8.56
N CYS A 174 12.16 -0.62 8.06
CA CYS A 174 12.00 -0.27 6.65
C CYS A 174 12.70 1.05 6.31
N GLU A 175 12.97 1.25 5.03
CA GLU A 175 13.65 2.43 4.48
C GLU A 175 12.99 3.75 4.89
N LEU A 176 11.66 3.80 4.93
CA LEU A 176 10.94 5.01 5.33
C LEU A 176 11.02 5.26 6.85
N CYS A 177 11.16 4.22 7.67
CA CYS A 177 11.34 4.39 9.11
C CYS A 177 12.76 4.86 9.42
N LEU A 178 13.74 4.29 8.72
CA LEU A 178 15.15 4.66 8.84
C LEU A 178 15.37 6.12 8.39
N LYS A 179 14.82 6.53 7.24
CA LYS A 179 14.83 7.93 6.77
C LYS A 179 14.27 8.92 7.80
N ASN A 180 13.30 8.48 8.62
CA ASN A 180 12.66 9.29 9.65
C ASN A 180 13.31 9.13 11.04
N GLY A 181 14.54 8.62 11.11
CA GLY A 181 15.31 8.50 12.36
C GLY A 181 14.84 7.40 13.31
N LYS A 182 13.95 6.50 12.89
CA LYS A 182 13.54 5.35 13.71
C LYS A 182 14.59 4.25 13.63
N GLN A 183 14.85 3.59 14.75
CA GLN A 183 15.76 2.45 14.85
C GLN A 183 15.00 1.22 15.37
N CYS A 184 15.66 0.04 15.38
CA CYS A 184 15.15 -1.10 16.12
C CYS A 184 14.99 -0.67 17.57
N CYS A 185 13.84 -0.97 18.18
CA CYS A 185 13.66 -0.71 19.60
C CYS A 185 14.65 -1.62 20.33
N GLU A 186 15.72 -1.07 20.91
CA GLU A 186 16.49 -1.81 21.89
C GLU A 186 15.55 -2.10 23.06
N ILE A 187 14.97 -3.31 23.09
CA ILE A 187 14.39 -3.81 24.32
C ILE A 187 15.59 -4.04 25.23
N SER A 188 15.85 -3.10 26.14
CA SER A 188 16.77 -3.31 27.26
C SER A 188 16.28 -4.51 28.05
N VAL A 189 16.91 -5.66 27.82
CA VAL A 189 16.79 -6.84 28.67
C VAL A 189 17.75 -6.65 29.84
N LYS A 190 17.22 -6.67 31.07
CA LYS A 190 17.83 -6.67 32.44
C LYS A 190 17.66 -5.34 33.20
N GLN A 191 17.18 -5.28 34.46
CA GLN A 191 17.18 -6.17 35.66
C GLN A 191 15.84 -5.98 36.43
N ASP A 192 15.26 -6.86 37.25
CA ASP A 192 15.64 -8.16 37.85
C ASP A 192 14.36 -8.88 38.31
N CYS A 193 14.40 -10.22 38.32
CA CYS A 193 13.52 -11.04 39.15
C CYS A 193 14.03 -11.00 40.59
N GLN A 194 13.20 -10.58 41.54
CA GLN A 194 13.34 -10.92 42.96
C GLN A 194 11.97 -11.34 43.48
N ALA A 195 11.97 -12.49 44.14
CA ALA A 195 10.81 -13.16 44.71
C ALA A 195 10.19 -12.40 45.90
N GLU A 196 8.91 -12.69 46.12
CA GLU A 196 8.06 -12.33 47.26
C GLU A 196 8.72 -12.52 48.65
N PRO A 197 8.20 -11.82 49.67
CA PRO A 197 7.64 -12.59 50.78
C PRO A 197 6.20 -12.20 51.16
N GLU A 198 5.46 -13.24 51.56
CA GLU A 198 4.08 -13.30 52.04
C GLU A 198 3.70 -12.36 53.19
N LEU A 199 2.40 -11.99 53.24
CA LEU A 199 1.44 -12.03 54.37
C LEU A 199 0.18 -11.24 53.90
N SER A 200 -1.09 -11.55 54.13
CA SER A 200 -1.87 -12.57 54.85
C SER A 200 -3.35 -12.20 54.60
N GLU A 201 -4.24 -13.14 54.24
CA GLU A 201 -5.69 -12.92 54.36
C GLU A 201 -6.18 -13.23 55.78
N PRO A 202 -7.35 -12.71 56.18
CA PRO A 202 -8.46 -13.65 56.33
C PRO A 202 -9.85 -13.12 55.88
N SER A 203 -10.54 -13.98 55.10
CA SER A 203 -11.93 -14.44 55.21
C SER A 203 -13.07 -13.47 55.60
N ASP A 204 -14.13 -13.39 54.78
CA ASP A 204 -15.40 -14.06 55.14
C ASP A 204 -16.48 -14.11 54.02
N ILE A 205 -16.86 -15.36 53.72
CA ILE A 205 -18.18 -15.97 53.47
C ILE A 205 -19.38 -15.08 53.12
N GLY A 206 -20.02 -15.40 51.98
CA GLY A 206 -21.41 -15.01 51.70
C GLY A 206 -21.99 -15.66 50.43
N LYS A 207 -22.26 -16.98 50.46
CA LYS A 207 -23.12 -17.68 49.48
C LYS A 207 -24.54 -17.14 49.57
N LEU A 208 -25.20 -16.89 48.43
CA LEU A 208 -26.62 -17.23 48.25
C LEU A 208 -26.98 -17.31 46.77
N SER A 209 -27.27 -18.54 46.35
CA SER A 209 -27.98 -18.90 45.13
C SER A 209 -29.48 -18.63 45.29
N ILE A 210 -30.21 -18.41 44.19
CA ILE A 210 -31.44 -19.14 43.77
C ILE A 210 -32.25 -18.36 42.71
N SER A 211 -32.31 -18.98 41.53
CA SER A 211 -33.46 -19.27 40.65
C SER A 211 -34.40 -18.19 40.07
N ASN A 212 -34.45 -18.23 38.74
CA ASN A 212 -35.60 -18.28 37.82
C ASN A 212 -36.80 -17.32 38.03
N LYS A 213 -37.11 -16.58 36.96
CA LYS A 213 -38.40 -16.70 36.27
C LYS A 213 -38.36 -16.18 34.83
N ILE A 214 -38.77 -17.08 33.93
CA ILE A 214 -39.19 -16.87 32.55
C ILE A 214 -40.41 -15.96 32.52
N SER A 215 -40.48 -15.04 31.55
CA SER A 215 -41.74 -14.61 30.94
C SER A 215 -41.53 -14.12 29.50
N THR A 216 -42.21 -14.81 28.60
CA THR A 216 -42.36 -14.62 27.16
C THR A 216 -43.28 -13.44 26.81
N SER A 217 -43.01 -12.73 25.71
CA SER A 217 -44.00 -12.32 24.70
C SER A 217 -43.29 -11.54 23.57
N LYS A 218 -43.16 -12.10 22.36
CA LYS A 218 -44.08 -12.17 21.20
C LYS A 218 -43.98 -10.95 20.28
N ALA A 219 -43.48 -11.19 19.07
CA ALA A 219 -43.45 -10.28 17.93
C ALA A 219 -44.83 -10.12 17.25
N PRO A 220 -44.98 -9.09 16.40
CA PRO A 220 -45.33 -9.26 14.98
C PRO A 220 -44.34 -8.47 14.07
N GLY A 221 -43.88 -8.95 12.90
CA GLY A 221 -44.59 -9.00 11.61
C GLY A 221 -44.94 -7.58 11.12
N SER A 222 -44.58 -7.04 9.94
CA SER A 222 -44.17 -7.57 8.63
C SER A 222 -43.77 -6.41 7.67
N ASN A 223 -43.25 -6.76 6.49
CA ASN A 223 -43.29 -6.06 5.19
C ASN A 223 -42.35 -4.86 4.85
N GLY A 224 -41.22 -5.20 4.20
CA GLY A 224 -40.81 -4.84 2.83
C GLY A 224 -40.95 -3.41 2.26
N LYS A 225 -39.84 -2.87 1.72
CA LYS A 225 -39.70 -2.49 0.28
C LYS A 225 -38.27 -2.04 -0.06
N VAL A 226 -37.83 -2.47 -1.24
CA VAL A 226 -36.65 -2.03 -2.00
C VAL A 226 -36.88 -0.64 -2.58
N VAL A 227 -35.87 0.25 -2.58
CA VAL A 227 -35.69 1.30 -3.61
C VAL A 227 -34.20 1.57 -3.83
N SER A 228 -33.79 1.48 -5.09
CA SER A 228 -32.53 1.99 -5.66
C SER A 228 -32.70 3.43 -6.12
N SER A 229 -31.65 4.25 -6.01
CA SER A 229 -31.36 5.40 -6.88
C SER A 229 -29.87 5.68 -6.80
#